data_AF-A0A3B8SNA5-F1
#
_entry.id   AF-A0A3B8SNA5-F1
#
_cell.length_a   1.000
_cell.length_b   1.000
_cell.length_c   1.000
_cell.angle_alpha   90.00
_cell.angle_beta   90.00
_cell.angle_gamma   90.00
#
_symmetry.space_group_name_H-M   'P 1'
#
loop_
_entity.id
_entity.type
_entity.pdbx_description
1 polymer ?
#
loop_
_entity_poly.entity_id
_entity_poly.type
_entity_poly.pdbx_seq_one_letter_code
_entity_poly.pdbx_strand_id
1 'polypeptide(L)'
;MKKEEILNNINEGLMEFRDVPISYYDDCDVILLCVKRYGIYVLDYIKKDIFNNKGFVIRLIDSVKGDINKYISNDFRDDKDVMIHLVRVRGLNLEIASERLQDDYDVVLEAVKSNWEALRYASSDLCNNKDIAKCYIVSNNYSNLKYIGKELKNDKKFILPFIMENGKLLKDVSLDLKKDKDVVYEAVLNDVGSLRYADKVIRNDRPFMIELVKISDKVLKYISDDLKRDEVFMVRATNAYQVSLF
;
A
#
# COMPACT_ATOMS: atom_id res chain seq x y z
N MET A 1 22.35 -32.64 -30.34
CA MET A 1 21.45 -31.56 -30.81
C MET A 1 22.10 -30.22 -30.47
N LYS A 2 22.11 -29.26 -31.39
CA LYS A 2 22.66 -27.91 -31.12
C LYS A 2 21.67 -27.13 -30.24
N LYS A 3 22.16 -26.16 -29.45
CA LYS A 3 21.32 -25.31 -28.57
C LYS A 3 20.17 -24.65 -29.33
N GLU A 4 20.44 -24.09 -30.51
CA GLU A 4 19.43 -23.43 -31.35
C GLU A 4 18.27 -24.37 -31.73
N GLU A 5 18.58 -25.61 -32.07
CA GLU A 5 17.60 -26.63 -32.43
C GLU A 5 16.74 -27.03 -31.22
N ILE A 6 17.36 -27.15 -30.02
CA ILE A 6 16.62 -27.39 -28.77
C ILE A 6 15.66 -26.23 -28.46
N LEU A 7 16.14 -24.99 -28.54
CA LEU A 7 15.32 -23.80 -28.29
C LEU A 7 14.13 -23.72 -29.27
N ASN A 8 14.36 -23.96 -30.56
CA ASN A 8 13.30 -23.99 -31.56
C ASN A 8 12.28 -25.09 -31.26
N ASN A 9 12.74 -26.31 -30.98
CA ASN A 9 11.85 -27.43 -30.68
C ASN A 9 11.00 -27.20 -29.42
N ILE A 10 11.56 -26.61 -28.35
CA ILE A 10 10.80 -26.25 -27.14
C ILE A 10 9.75 -25.18 -27.48
N ASN A 11 10.15 -24.15 -28.24
CA ASN A 11 9.26 -23.04 -28.58
C ASN A 11 8.07 -23.48 -29.45
N GLU A 12 8.31 -24.39 -30.39
CA GLU A 12 7.28 -24.98 -31.25
C GLU A 12 6.44 -26.07 -30.53
N GLY A 13 6.83 -26.48 -29.31
CA GLY A 13 6.17 -27.56 -28.57
C GLY A 13 6.46 -28.95 -29.12
N LEU A 14 7.54 -29.10 -29.89
CA LEU A 14 8.00 -30.37 -30.45
C LEU A 14 8.89 -31.16 -29.49
N MET A 15 9.31 -30.55 -28.36
CA MET A 15 10.17 -31.17 -27.36
C MET A 15 9.69 -30.85 -25.95
N GLU A 16 9.20 -31.85 -25.23
CA GLU A 16 8.84 -31.75 -23.81
C GLU A 16 10.10 -31.57 -22.95
N PHE A 17 9.96 -31.01 -21.75
CA PHE A 17 11.10 -30.78 -20.85
C PHE A 17 11.90 -32.07 -20.54
N ARG A 18 11.21 -33.21 -20.38
CA ARG A 18 11.85 -34.52 -20.11
C ARG A 18 12.75 -35.03 -21.24
N ASP A 19 12.56 -34.50 -22.45
CA ASP A 19 13.30 -34.89 -23.66
C ASP A 19 14.50 -33.95 -23.91
N VAL A 20 14.62 -32.87 -23.13
CA VAL A 20 15.77 -31.97 -23.17
C VAL A 20 17.02 -32.70 -22.65
N PRO A 21 18.17 -32.69 -23.36
CA PRO A 21 19.37 -33.34 -22.88
C PRO A 21 19.84 -32.75 -21.55
N ILE A 22 20.21 -33.62 -20.60
CA ILE A 22 20.64 -33.24 -19.24
C ILE A 22 21.82 -32.25 -19.26
N SER A 23 22.65 -32.26 -20.31
CA SER A 23 23.74 -31.29 -20.51
C SER A 23 23.30 -29.83 -20.66
N TYR A 24 21.99 -29.56 -20.77
CA TYR A 24 21.41 -28.20 -20.81
C TYR A 24 20.61 -27.85 -19.55
N TYR A 25 20.67 -28.68 -18.50
CA TYR A 25 19.98 -28.43 -17.23
C TYR A 25 20.69 -27.36 -16.37
N ASP A 26 21.73 -26.72 -16.88
CA ASP A 26 22.39 -25.54 -16.36
C ASP A 26 22.38 -24.35 -17.34
N ASP A 27 21.79 -24.51 -18.54
CA ASP A 27 21.68 -23.44 -19.53
C ASP A 27 20.50 -22.53 -19.21
N CYS A 28 20.81 -21.29 -18.86
CA CYS A 28 19.82 -20.29 -18.46
C CYS A 28 18.73 -20.06 -19.51
N ASP A 29 19.08 -20.02 -20.80
CA ASP A 29 18.11 -19.72 -21.85
C ASP A 29 17.16 -20.88 -22.10
N VAL A 30 17.70 -22.10 -22.09
CA VAL A 30 16.91 -23.33 -22.22
C VAL A 30 15.93 -23.44 -21.05
N ILE A 31 16.40 -23.26 -19.81
CA ILE A 31 15.57 -23.38 -18.62
C ILE A 31 14.48 -22.31 -18.59
N LEU A 32 14.81 -21.05 -18.87
CA LEU A 32 13.82 -19.97 -18.91
C LEU A 32 12.76 -20.22 -19.98
N LEU A 33 13.15 -20.75 -21.15
CA LEU A 33 12.21 -21.11 -22.19
C LEU A 33 11.30 -22.28 -21.76
N CYS A 34 11.86 -23.30 -21.11
CA CYS A 34 11.08 -24.39 -20.54
C CYS A 34 10.11 -23.91 -19.47
N VAL A 35 10.53 -23.03 -18.56
CA VAL A 35 9.66 -22.44 -17.54
C VAL A 35 8.53 -21.63 -18.18
N LYS A 36 8.83 -20.85 -19.22
CA LYS A 36 7.82 -20.06 -19.95
C LYS A 36 6.79 -20.95 -20.66
N ARG A 37 7.23 -22.08 -21.22
CA ARG A 37 6.37 -22.98 -22.00
C ARG A 37 5.57 -23.94 -21.13
N TYR A 38 6.24 -24.57 -20.18
CA TYR A 38 5.72 -25.69 -19.40
C TYR A 38 5.27 -25.24 -18.01
N GLY A 39 5.91 -24.25 -17.42
CA GLY A 39 5.56 -23.68 -16.12
C GLY A 39 6.69 -23.81 -15.09
N ILE A 40 6.46 -23.22 -13.92
CA ILE A 40 7.48 -23.11 -12.86
C ILE A 40 7.93 -24.46 -12.27
N TYR A 41 7.11 -25.52 -12.38
CA TYR A 41 7.45 -26.85 -11.87
C TYR A 41 8.68 -27.47 -12.55
N VAL A 42 9.08 -26.98 -13.73
CA VAL A 42 10.35 -27.36 -14.38
C VAL A 42 11.52 -27.19 -13.42
N LEU A 43 11.50 -26.15 -12.59
CA LEU A 43 12.57 -25.82 -11.66
C LEU A 43 12.78 -26.88 -10.56
N ASP A 44 11.78 -27.71 -10.26
CA ASP A 44 11.91 -28.79 -9.27
C ASP A 44 12.87 -29.90 -9.72
N TYR A 45 13.19 -29.96 -11.01
CA TYR A 45 14.07 -30.96 -11.63
C TYR A 45 15.46 -30.41 -11.96
N ILE A 46 15.69 -29.12 -11.72
CA ILE A 46 16.93 -28.43 -12.05
C ILE A 46 17.88 -28.42 -10.85
N LYS A 47 19.19 -28.50 -11.11
CA LYS A 47 20.22 -28.42 -10.07
C LYS A 47 20.15 -27.09 -9.35
N LYS A 48 20.24 -27.12 -8.02
CA LYS A 48 20.08 -25.91 -7.20
C LYS A 48 21.13 -24.83 -7.46
N ASP A 49 22.31 -25.21 -7.96
CA ASP A 49 23.43 -24.29 -8.19
C ASP A 49 23.08 -23.15 -9.16
N ILE A 50 22.18 -23.37 -10.12
CA ILE A 50 21.76 -22.32 -11.06
C ILE A 50 21.04 -21.17 -10.36
N PHE A 51 20.35 -21.45 -9.24
CA PHE A 51 19.66 -20.44 -8.46
C PHE A 51 20.61 -19.56 -7.64
N ASN A 52 21.93 -19.83 -7.66
CA ASN A 52 22.94 -18.92 -7.13
C ASN A 52 23.43 -17.91 -8.18
N ASN A 53 23.00 -18.04 -9.44
CA ASN A 53 23.33 -17.08 -10.49
C ASN A 53 22.35 -15.90 -10.48
N LYS A 54 22.83 -14.72 -10.05
CA LYS A 54 22.03 -13.48 -9.98
C LYS A 54 21.35 -13.13 -11.32
N GLY A 55 22.07 -13.24 -12.43
CA GLY A 55 21.53 -12.94 -13.76
C GLY A 55 20.41 -13.88 -14.17
N PHE A 56 20.55 -15.18 -13.86
CA PHE A 56 19.47 -16.15 -14.06
C PHE A 56 18.27 -15.84 -13.17
N VAL A 57 18.48 -15.59 -11.88
CA VAL A 57 17.42 -15.31 -10.91
C VAL A 57 16.61 -14.07 -11.30
N ILE A 58 17.27 -12.99 -11.70
CA ILE A 58 16.59 -11.77 -12.19
C ILE A 58 15.74 -12.08 -13.43
N ARG A 59 16.31 -12.76 -14.43
CA ARG A 59 15.56 -13.16 -15.62
C ARG A 59 14.40 -14.12 -15.30
N LEU A 60 14.55 -14.94 -14.27
CA LEU A 60 13.50 -15.83 -13.79
C LEU A 60 12.37 -15.04 -13.12
N ILE A 61 12.69 -14.06 -12.27
CA ILE A 61 11.70 -13.15 -11.66
C ILE A 61 10.88 -12.45 -12.73
N ASP A 62 11.57 -11.88 -13.73
CA ASP A 62 10.91 -11.08 -14.76
C ASP A 62 10.08 -11.93 -15.75
N SER A 63 10.37 -13.23 -15.87
CA SER A 63 9.69 -14.12 -16.82
C SER A 63 8.51 -14.89 -16.22
N VAL A 64 8.44 -15.03 -14.90
CA VAL A 64 7.45 -15.90 -14.23
C VAL A 64 6.34 -15.08 -13.58
N LYS A 65 5.08 -15.41 -13.90
CA LYS A 65 3.87 -14.80 -13.31
C LYS A 65 3.44 -15.45 -11.98
N GLY A 66 4.37 -16.05 -11.25
CA GLY A 66 4.09 -16.93 -10.11
C GLY A 66 5.05 -16.72 -8.94
N ASP A 67 4.76 -17.39 -7.81
CA ASP A 67 5.61 -17.34 -6.62
C ASP A 67 6.87 -18.18 -6.82
N ILE A 68 8.02 -17.51 -6.87
CA ILE A 68 9.34 -18.14 -6.99
C ILE A 68 10.10 -18.17 -5.66
N ASN A 69 9.51 -17.75 -4.54
CA ASN A 69 10.19 -17.56 -3.26
C ASN A 69 10.86 -18.85 -2.74
N LYS A 70 10.36 -20.02 -3.15
CA LYS A 70 10.97 -21.34 -2.88
C LYS A 70 12.38 -21.48 -3.46
N TYR A 71 12.69 -20.77 -4.55
CA TYR A 71 13.95 -20.87 -5.28
C TYR A 71 14.91 -19.72 -4.96
N ILE A 72 14.47 -18.70 -4.22
CA ILE A 72 15.29 -17.56 -3.81
C ILE A 72 16.05 -17.90 -2.53
N SER A 73 17.39 -17.94 -2.63
CA SER A 73 18.28 -18.15 -1.48
C SER A 73 18.24 -16.97 -0.51
N ASN A 74 18.70 -17.19 0.73
CA ASN A 74 18.78 -16.12 1.72
C ASN A 74 19.73 -14.99 1.29
N ASP A 75 20.80 -15.31 0.57
CA ASP A 75 21.74 -14.30 0.06
C ASP A 75 21.03 -13.31 -0.88
N PHE A 76 20.09 -13.80 -1.71
CA PHE A 76 19.29 -12.94 -2.58
C PHE A 76 18.15 -12.20 -1.87
N ARG A 77 17.78 -12.63 -0.67
CA ARG A 77 16.87 -11.85 0.19
C ARG A 77 17.53 -10.63 0.81
N ASP A 78 18.86 -10.58 0.82
CA ASP A 78 19.66 -9.42 1.21
C ASP A 78 20.36 -8.74 0.01
N ASP A 79 20.19 -9.24 -1.22
CA ASP A 79 20.66 -8.54 -2.43
C ASP A 79 19.65 -7.48 -2.87
N LYS A 80 20.06 -6.20 -2.83
CA LYS A 80 19.18 -5.07 -3.16
C LYS A 80 18.61 -5.14 -4.57
N ASP A 81 19.42 -5.51 -5.57
CA ASP A 81 18.97 -5.51 -6.97
C ASP A 81 17.94 -6.62 -7.19
N VAL A 82 18.23 -7.82 -6.68
CA VAL A 82 17.28 -8.94 -6.77
C VAL A 82 15.99 -8.62 -6.03
N MET A 83 16.10 -7.99 -4.85
CA MET A 83 14.92 -7.59 -4.09
C MET A 83 14.07 -6.54 -4.80
N ILE A 84 14.67 -5.56 -5.47
CA ILE A 84 13.94 -4.59 -6.31
C ILE A 84 13.12 -5.31 -7.39
N HIS A 85 13.69 -6.31 -8.08
CA HIS A 85 12.95 -7.11 -9.05
C HIS A 85 11.80 -7.88 -8.40
N LEU A 86 12.03 -8.52 -7.25
CA LEU A 86 11.01 -9.27 -6.51
C LEU A 86 9.83 -8.40 -6.09
N VAL A 87 10.08 -7.23 -5.51
CA VAL A 87 9.01 -6.35 -5.00
C VAL A 87 8.27 -5.64 -6.12
N ARG A 88 8.89 -5.42 -7.28
CA ARG A 88 8.19 -4.90 -8.47
C ARG A 88 7.15 -5.88 -8.99
N VAL A 89 7.51 -7.16 -9.09
CA VAL A 89 6.57 -8.22 -9.49
C VAL A 89 5.44 -8.38 -8.46
N ARG A 90 5.79 -8.37 -7.17
CA ARG A 90 4.81 -8.45 -6.08
C ARG A 90 5.33 -7.70 -4.85
N GLY A 91 4.74 -6.54 -4.55
CA GLY A 91 5.18 -5.70 -3.41
C GLY A 91 5.26 -6.43 -2.07
N LEU A 92 4.41 -7.44 -1.84
CA LEU A 92 4.43 -8.24 -0.61
C LEU A 92 5.70 -9.10 -0.43
N ASN A 93 6.54 -9.26 -1.46
CA ASN A 93 7.83 -9.93 -1.31
C ASN A 93 8.79 -9.18 -0.38
N LEU A 94 8.48 -7.94 0.02
CA LEU A 94 9.19 -7.24 1.09
C LEU A 94 9.21 -8.05 2.41
N GLU A 95 8.22 -8.91 2.66
CA GLU A 95 8.15 -9.79 3.83
C GLU A 95 9.38 -10.69 3.98
N ILE A 96 9.94 -11.16 2.86
CA ILE A 96 11.08 -12.09 2.86
C ILE A 96 12.43 -11.37 2.79
N ALA A 97 12.44 -10.05 2.61
CA ALA A 97 13.66 -9.27 2.57
C ALA A 97 14.37 -9.29 3.94
N SER A 98 15.69 -9.11 3.94
CA SER A 98 16.43 -8.88 5.18
C SER A 98 15.92 -7.64 5.90
N GLU A 99 16.09 -7.56 7.23
CA GLU A 99 15.72 -6.37 8.00
C GLU A 99 16.38 -5.10 7.44
N ARG A 100 17.63 -5.21 6.98
CA ARG A 100 18.37 -4.14 6.31
C ARG A 100 17.66 -3.62 5.05
N LEU A 101 17.07 -4.52 4.25
CA LEU A 101 16.32 -4.14 3.04
C LEU A 101 14.86 -3.76 3.32
N GLN A 102 14.27 -4.24 4.42
CA GLN A 102 13.02 -3.72 4.96
C GLN A 102 13.16 -2.28 5.48
N ASP A 103 14.38 -1.84 5.73
CA ASP A 103 14.76 -0.47 6.07
C ASP A 103 15.48 0.27 4.90
N ASP A 104 15.50 -0.31 3.69
CA ASP A 104 16.04 0.35 2.51
C ASP A 104 14.95 1.17 1.80
N TYR A 105 15.18 2.48 1.66
CA TYR A 105 14.23 3.40 1.07
C TYR A 105 13.76 2.99 -0.34
N ASP A 106 14.67 2.60 -1.22
CA ASP A 106 14.32 2.29 -2.62
C ASP A 106 13.52 0.99 -2.70
N VAL A 107 13.94 -0.02 -1.95
CA VAL A 107 13.25 -1.31 -1.90
C VAL A 107 11.82 -1.13 -1.38
N VAL A 108 11.65 -0.44 -0.26
CA VAL A 108 10.32 -0.21 0.33
C VAL A 108 9.45 0.65 -0.57
N LEU A 109 10.00 1.72 -1.17
CA LEU A 109 9.23 2.58 -2.07
C LEU A 109 8.72 1.80 -3.29
N GLU A 110 9.57 0.99 -3.93
CA GLU A 110 9.16 0.16 -5.07
C GLU A 110 8.13 -0.91 -4.65
N ALA A 111 8.29 -1.48 -3.45
CA ALA A 111 7.31 -2.41 -2.90
C ALA A 111 5.94 -1.77 -2.69
N VAL A 112 5.89 -0.57 -2.10
CA VAL A 112 4.64 0.17 -1.83
C VAL A 112 3.97 0.65 -3.13
N LYS A 113 4.76 1.02 -4.16
CA LYS A 113 4.23 1.32 -5.50
C LYS A 113 3.55 0.10 -6.13
N SER A 114 4.14 -1.09 -5.98
CA SER A 114 3.57 -2.34 -6.50
C SER A 114 2.35 -2.80 -5.69
N ASN A 115 2.43 -2.74 -4.37
CA ASN A 115 1.33 -3.02 -3.46
C ASN A 115 1.46 -2.20 -2.17
N TRP A 116 0.52 -1.28 -1.94
CA TRP A 116 0.52 -0.40 -0.77
C TRP A 116 0.55 -1.15 0.57
N GLU A 117 0.04 -2.38 0.64
CA GLU A 117 0.07 -3.19 1.86
C GLU A 117 1.50 -3.59 2.27
N ALA A 118 2.47 -3.54 1.35
CA ALA A 118 3.86 -3.85 1.64
C ALA A 118 4.46 -2.98 2.75
N LEU A 119 3.94 -1.75 2.96
CA LEU A 119 4.42 -0.85 4.02
C LEU A 119 4.40 -1.50 5.41
N ARG A 120 3.54 -2.50 5.65
CA ARG A 120 3.48 -3.23 6.93
C ARG A 120 4.76 -3.96 7.32
N TYR A 121 5.65 -4.20 6.35
CA TYR A 121 6.94 -4.87 6.54
C TYR A 121 8.10 -3.90 6.63
N ALA A 122 7.88 -2.61 6.38
CA ALA A 122 8.92 -1.60 6.48
C ALA A 122 9.27 -1.30 7.93
N SER A 123 10.47 -0.75 8.14
CA SER A 123 10.89 -0.23 9.45
C SER A 123 9.94 0.88 9.95
N SER A 124 10.00 1.15 11.26
CA SER A 124 9.27 2.28 11.87
C SER A 124 9.67 3.62 11.26
N ASP A 125 10.93 3.75 10.87
CA ASP A 125 11.51 4.99 10.37
C ASP A 125 10.99 5.28 8.97
N LEU A 126 10.94 4.26 8.11
CA LEU A 126 10.33 4.37 6.78
C LEU A 126 8.82 4.52 6.83
N CYS A 127 8.13 4.01 7.86
CA CYS A 127 6.72 4.32 8.07
C CYS A 127 6.46 5.81 8.39
N ASN A 128 7.48 6.55 8.87
CA ASN A 128 7.45 8.00 9.07
C ASN A 128 8.11 8.78 7.91
N ASN A 129 8.54 8.11 6.83
CA ASN A 129 9.04 8.78 5.64
C ASN A 129 7.88 9.40 4.83
N LYS A 130 7.95 10.71 4.57
CA LYS A 130 6.87 11.46 3.90
C LYS A 130 6.57 10.99 2.48
N ASP A 131 7.55 10.54 1.72
CA ASP A 131 7.36 10.16 0.32
C ASP A 131 6.77 8.75 0.21
N ILE A 132 7.25 7.82 1.04
CA ILE A 132 6.65 6.49 1.16
C ILE A 132 5.22 6.61 1.68
N ALA A 133 4.98 7.45 2.68
CA ALA A 133 3.64 7.69 3.22
C ALA A 133 2.69 8.29 2.17
N LYS A 134 3.12 9.27 1.38
CA LYS A 134 2.35 9.79 0.23
C LYS A 134 1.97 8.66 -0.74
N CYS A 135 2.96 7.85 -1.14
CA CYS A 135 2.74 6.73 -2.05
C CYS A 135 1.71 5.75 -1.49
N TYR A 136 1.84 5.39 -0.21
CA TYR A 136 0.88 4.52 0.48
C TYR A 136 -0.55 5.06 0.44
N ILE A 137 -0.74 6.32 0.83
CA ILE A 137 -2.07 6.93 0.96
C ILE A 137 -2.78 6.98 -0.40
N VAL A 138 -2.05 7.40 -1.44
CA VAL A 138 -2.59 7.52 -2.81
C VAL A 138 -2.87 6.13 -3.40
N SER A 139 -1.92 5.19 -3.30
CA SER A 139 -2.08 3.84 -3.86
C SER A 139 -3.17 3.02 -3.16
N ASN A 140 -3.46 3.32 -1.89
CA ASN A 140 -4.57 2.73 -1.13
C ASN A 140 -5.88 3.53 -1.27
N ASN A 141 -5.95 4.44 -2.25
CA ASN A 141 -7.14 5.26 -2.55
C ASN A 141 -7.72 5.93 -1.30
N TYR A 142 -6.85 6.49 -0.46
CA TYR A 142 -7.21 7.24 0.75
C TYR A 142 -8.08 6.44 1.74
N SER A 143 -8.01 5.11 1.78
CA SER A 143 -8.94 4.31 2.57
C SER A 143 -8.66 4.32 4.08
N ASN A 144 -7.39 4.37 4.47
CA ASN A 144 -6.92 4.39 5.85
C ASN A 144 -5.45 4.82 5.96
N LEU A 145 -4.99 5.14 7.18
CA LEU A 145 -3.58 5.45 7.49
C LEU A 145 -2.88 4.35 8.30
N LYS A 146 -3.37 3.10 8.29
CA LYS A 146 -3.00 2.07 9.28
C LYS A 146 -1.49 1.94 9.49
N TYR A 147 -0.71 1.85 8.41
CA TYR A 147 0.74 1.63 8.47
C TYR A 147 1.58 2.91 8.46
N ILE A 148 0.97 4.08 8.35
CA ILE A 148 1.69 5.36 8.52
C ILE A 148 2.12 5.51 9.98
N GLY A 149 3.35 5.95 10.18
CA GLY A 149 3.92 6.18 11.50
C GLY A 149 3.18 7.30 12.27
N LYS A 150 3.28 7.26 13.60
CA LYS A 150 2.51 8.15 14.48
C LYS A 150 2.88 9.61 14.33
N GLU A 151 4.14 9.90 13.97
CA GLU A 151 4.62 11.28 13.82
C GLU A 151 3.92 11.96 12.65
N LEU A 152 3.85 11.28 11.49
CA LEU A 152 3.14 11.79 10.32
C LEU A 152 1.63 11.88 10.53
N LYS A 153 1.03 10.97 11.30
CA LYS A 153 -0.40 11.04 11.70
C LYS A 153 -0.70 12.22 12.63
N ASN A 154 0.31 12.83 13.23
CA ASN A 154 0.19 14.02 14.07
C ASN A 154 0.64 15.31 13.34
N ASP A 155 1.35 15.19 12.22
CA ASP A 155 1.78 16.32 11.41
C ASP A 155 0.59 16.87 10.60
N LYS A 156 -0.06 17.92 11.14
CA LYS A 156 -1.17 18.65 10.49
C LYS A 156 -0.83 19.03 9.05
N LYS A 157 0.39 19.57 8.80
CA LYS A 157 0.78 20.04 7.47
C LYS A 157 0.90 18.91 6.48
N PHE A 158 1.38 17.75 6.93
CA PHE A 158 1.49 16.56 6.08
C PHE A 158 0.13 15.94 5.80
N ILE A 159 -0.75 15.79 6.81
CA ILE A 159 -1.96 14.97 6.67
C ILE A 159 -3.16 15.72 6.10
N LEU A 160 -3.24 17.05 6.28
CA LEU A 160 -4.39 17.85 5.90
C LEU A 160 -4.77 17.71 4.41
N PRO A 161 -3.83 17.74 3.45
CA PRO A 161 -4.17 17.55 2.04
C PRO A 161 -4.90 16.22 1.76
N PHE A 162 -4.57 15.16 2.47
CA PHE A 162 -5.23 13.86 2.27
C PHE A 162 -6.62 13.79 2.94
N ILE A 163 -6.81 14.51 4.05
CA ILE A 163 -8.13 14.64 4.69
C ILE A 163 -9.10 15.41 3.78
N MET A 164 -8.61 16.43 3.07
CA MET A 164 -9.42 17.18 2.11
C MET A 164 -9.90 16.31 0.94
N GLU A 165 -9.11 15.30 0.55
CA GLU A 165 -9.51 14.31 -0.46
C GLU A 165 -10.50 13.27 0.11
N ASN A 166 -10.30 12.84 1.36
CA ASN A 166 -11.21 11.92 2.05
C ASN A 166 -11.30 12.20 3.55
N GLY A 167 -12.40 12.84 3.96
CA GLY A 167 -12.65 13.22 5.35
C GLY A 167 -12.66 12.02 6.32
N LYS A 168 -12.92 10.79 5.84
CA LYS A 168 -12.91 9.59 6.69
C LYS A 168 -11.53 9.26 7.24
N LEU A 169 -10.45 9.81 6.68
CA LEU A 169 -9.10 9.66 7.23
C LEU A 169 -8.96 10.29 8.62
N LEU A 170 -9.87 11.19 9.02
CA LEU A 170 -9.94 11.73 10.38
C LEU A 170 -10.02 10.62 11.45
N LYS A 171 -10.54 9.43 11.12
CA LYS A 171 -10.59 8.30 12.06
C LYS A 171 -9.20 7.82 12.49
N ASP A 172 -8.17 7.99 11.65
CA ASP A 172 -6.84 7.38 11.83
C ASP A 172 -5.78 8.37 12.33
N VAL A 173 -6.07 9.67 12.38
CA VAL A 173 -5.14 10.70 12.88
C VAL A 173 -5.09 10.77 14.40
N SER A 174 -4.12 11.53 14.92
CA SER A 174 -3.94 11.72 16.36
C SER A 174 -5.17 12.34 17.05
N LEU A 175 -5.27 12.16 18.37
CA LEU A 175 -6.34 12.78 19.17
C LEU A 175 -6.26 14.31 19.13
N ASP A 176 -5.06 14.88 19.00
CA ASP A 176 -4.87 16.33 18.93
C ASP A 176 -5.44 16.89 17.63
N LEU A 177 -5.20 16.21 16.49
CA LEU A 177 -5.81 16.62 15.21
C LEU A 177 -7.32 16.38 15.16
N LYS A 178 -7.86 15.40 15.90
CA LYS A 178 -9.32 15.23 16.10
C LYS A 178 -9.96 16.33 16.94
N LYS A 179 -9.16 17.14 17.63
CA LYS A 179 -9.56 18.34 18.38
C LYS A 179 -9.23 19.63 17.64
N ASP A 180 -8.51 19.56 16.54
CA ASP A 180 -8.17 20.73 15.74
C ASP A 180 -9.39 21.10 14.86
N LYS A 181 -9.97 22.27 15.14
CA LYS A 181 -11.18 22.73 14.45
C LYS A 181 -10.98 22.87 12.94
N ASP A 182 -9.80 23.32 12.49
CA ASP A 182 -9.53 23.47 11.06
C ASP A 182 -9.51 22.10 10.38
N VAL A 183 -8.81 21.12 10.99
CA VAL A 183 -8.75 19.75 10.45
C VAL A 183 -10.14 19.11 10.39
N VAL A 184 -10.94 19.27 11.44
CA VAL A 184 -12.31 18.74 11.48
C VAL A 184 -13.21 19.45 10.47
N TYR A 185 -13.07 20.77 10.31
CA TYR A 185 -13.83 21.55 9.34
C TYR A 185 -13.58 21.06 7.91
N GLU A 186 -12.31 20.91 7.52
CA GLU A 186 -11.93 20.39 6.20
C GLU A 186 -12.41 18.96 5.96
N ALA A 187 -12.35 18.09 6.98
CA ALA A 187 -12.88 16.73 6.88
C ALA A 187 -14.40 16.72 6.62
N VAL A 188 -15.14 17.64 7.25
CA VAL A 188 -16.60 17.75 7.15
C VAL A 188 -17.03 18.34 5.82
N LEU A 189 -16.28 19.29 5.26
CA LEU A 189 -16.52 19.82 3.91
C LEU A 189 -16.53 18.71 2.86
N ASN A 190 -15.60 17.74 2.98
CA ASN A 190 -15.52 16.60 2.08
C ASN A 190 -16.59 15.52 2.40
N ASP A 191 -16.70 15.11 3.66
CA ASP A 191 -17.68 14.11 4.12
C ASP A 191 -18.19 14.47 5.51
N VAL A 192 -19.44 14.95 5.60
CA VAL A 192 -20.10 15.28 6.87
C VAL A 192 -20.09 14.11 7.86
N GLY A 193 -20.10 12.87 7.37
CA GLY A 193 -20.01 11.67 8.20
C GLY A 193 -18.68 11.53 8.96
N SER A 194 -17.63 12.21 8.51
CA SER A 194 -16.33 12.25 9.19
C SER A 194 -16.41 12.85 10.59
N LEU A 195 -17.38 13.74 10.85
CA LEU A 195 -17.57 14.40 12.14
C LEU A 195 -17.71 13.38 13.28
N ARG A 196 -18.21 12.17 13.01
CA ARG A 196 -18.28 11.10 14.02
C ARG A 196 -16.94 10.68 14.63
N TYR A 197 -15.84 10.98 13.94
CA TYR A 197 -14.47 10.69 14.35
C TYR A 197 -13.81 11.85 15.10
N ALA A 198 -14.41 13.05 15.06
CA ALA A 198 -13.94 14.18 15.85
C ALA A 198 -14.12 13.92 17.35
N ASP A 199 -13.24 14.53 18.15
CA ASP A 199 -13.31 14.40 19.60
C ASP A 199 -14.67 14.90 20.13
N LYS A 200 -15.15 14.29 21.21
CA LYS A 200 -16.42 14.67 21.84
C LYS A 200 -16.48 16.15 22.24
N VAL A 201 -15.34 16.74 22.61
CA VAL A 201 -15.24 18.17 22.96
C VAL A 201 -15.60 19.03 21.76
N ILE A 202 -15.13 18.66 20.56
CA ILE A 202 -15.47 19.34 19.31
C ILE A 202 -16.95 19.15 18.99
N ARG A 203 -17.48 17.93 19.09
CA ARG A 203 -18.90 17.64 18.83
C ARG A 203 -19.86 18.30 19.82
N ASN A 204 -19.35 18.86 20.92
CA ASN A 204 -20.10 19.62 21.92
C ASN A 204 -19.84 21.13 21.85
N ASP A 205 -18.95 21.59 20.97
CA ASP A 205 -18.63 23.00 20.80
C ASP A 205 -19.76 23.71 20.06
N ARG A 206 -20.58 24.46 20.81
CA ARG A 206 -21.80 25.10 20.29
C ARG A 206 -21.51 26.04 19.12
N PRO A 207 -20.64 27.06 19.23
CA PRO A 207 -20.34 27.92 18.09
C PRO A 207 -19.89 27.14 16.86
N PHE A 208 -18.97 26.19 17.04
CA PHE A 208 -18.41 25.43 15.93
C PHE A 208 -19.44 24.51 15.26
N MET A 209 -20.32 23.85 16.03
CA MET A 209 -21.39 23.05 15.46
C MET A 209 -22.40 23.90 14.70
N ILE A 210 -22.71 25.13 15.14
CA ILE A 210 -23.56 26.06 14.37
C ILE A 210 -22.91 26.42 13.03
N GLU A 211 -21.59 26.63 13.01
CA GLU A 211 -20.86 26.89 11.76
C GLU A 211 -20.94 25.70 10.80
N LEU A 212 -20.70 24.48 11.30
CA LEU A 212 -20.78 23.27 10.48
C LEU A 212 -22.22 22.98 9.98
N VAL A 213 -23.24 23.28 10.78
CA VAL A 213 -24.64 23.09 10.38
C VAL A 213 -25.01 23.93 9.15
N LYS A 214 -24.37 25.10 8.95
CA LYS A 214 -24.55 25.90 7.74
C LYS A 214 -24.07 25.20 6.47
N ILE A 215 -23.14 24.24 6.61
CA ILE A 215 -22.66 23.41 5.49
C ILE A 215 -23.69 22.31 5.18
N SER A 216 -24.18 21.62 6.22
CA SER A 216 -25.19 20.58 6.08
C SER A 216 -25.92 20.31 7.40
N ASP A 217 -27.24 20.20 7.32
CA ASP A 217 -28.12 19.73 8.39
C ASP A 217 -27.74 18.33 8.94
N LYS A 218 -27.11 17.47 8.13
CA LYS A 218 -26.63 16.14 8.52
C LYS A 218 -25.63 16.19 9.68
N VAL A 219 -25.00 17.34 9.93
CA VAL A 219 -24.14 17.59 11.11
C VAL A 219 -24.89 17.30 12.41
N LEU A 220 -26.18 17.61 12.49
CA LEU A 220 -27.03 17.39 13.68
C LEU A 220 -27.12 15.90 14.09
N LYS A 221 -26.85 14.97 13.17
CA LYS A 221 -26.77 13.54 13.50
C LYS A 221 -25.58 13.21 14.40
N TYR A 222 -24.50 14.00 14.30
CA TYR A 222 -23.18 13.68 14.87
C TYR A 222 -22.80 14.54 16.08
N ILE A 223 -23.52 15.62 16.36
CA ILE A 223 -23.33 16.42 17.58
C ILE A 223 -23.48 15.56 18.85
N SER A 224 -22.98 16.07 19.98
CA SER A 224 -23.12 15.41 21.28
C SER A 224 -24.60 15.22 21.67
N ASP A 225 -24.89 14.24 22.52
CA ASP A 225 -26.25 14.03 23.01
C ASP A 225 -26.74 15.20 23.90
N ASP A 226 -25.81 15.91 24.54
CA ASP A 226 -26.11 17.14 25.30
C ASP A 226 -26.66 18.24 24.39
N LEU A 227 -26.05 18.46 23.21
CA LEU A 227 -26.55 19.44 22.24
C LEU A 227 -27.84 19.00 21.57
N LYS A 228 -28.06 17.69 21.36
CA LYS A 228 -29.34 17.19 20.84
C LYS A 228 -30.51 17.47 21.77
N ARG A 229 -30.26 17.50 23.09
CA ARG A 229 -31.28 17.80 24.11
C ARG A 229 -31.42 19.28 24.41
N ASP A 230 -30.50 20.11 23.93
CA ASP A 230 -30.58 21.56 24.09
C ASP A 230 -31.51 22.15 23.02
N GLU A 231 -32.76 22.39 23.40
CA GLU A 231 -33.78 22.98 22.53
C GLU A 231 -33.35 24.35 21.96
N VAL A 232 -32.67 25.17 22.77
CA VAL A 232 -32.21 26.51 22.35
C VAL A 232 -31.14 26.37 21.27
N PHE A 233 -30.23 25.41 21.42
CA PHE A 233 -29.25 25.08 20.40
C PHE A 233 -29.93 24.56 19.12
N MET A 234 -30.85 23.60 19.23
CA MET A 234 -31.50 22.98 18.07
C MET A 234 -32.33 23.97 17.25
N VAL A 235 -33.05 24.90 17.91
CA VAL A 235 -33.75 25.99 17.23
C VAL A 235 -32.78 26.91 16.49
N ARG A 236 -31.69 27.31 17.15
CA ARG A 236 -30.65 28.15 16.53
C ARG A 236 -29.98 27.47 15.34
N ALA A 237 -29.68 26.18 15.46
CA ALA A 237 -29.04 25.39 14.40
C ALA A 237 -29.94 25.26 13.18
N THR A 238 -31.24 24.99 13.38
CA THR A 238 -32.23 24.90 12.30
C THR A 238 -32.36 26.23 11.56
N ASN A 239 -32.43 27.34 12.29
CA ASN A 239 -32.47 28.67 11.71
C ASN A 239 -31.18 29.00 10.94
N ALA A 240 -30.01 28.63 11.48
CA ALA A 240 -28.73 28.88 10.84
C ALA A 240 -28.62 28.16 9.48
N TYR A 241 -29.09 26.91 9.38
CA TYR A 241 -29.12 26.17 8.12
C TYR A 241 -30.09 26.79 7.09
N GLN A 242 -31.28 27.22 7.53
CA GLN A 242 -32.24 27.87 6.63
C GLN A 242 -31.68 29.18 6.05
N VAL A 243 -31.01 30.00 6.88
CA VAL A 243 -30.41 31.26 6.43
C VAL A 243 -29.26 31.01 5.44
N SER A 244 -28.50 29.92 5.56
CA SER A 244 -27.42 29.59 4.61
C SER A 244 -27.88 29.12 3.23
N LEU A 245 -29.19 28.91 3.02
CA LEU A 245 -29.76 28.52 1.72
C LEU A 245 -30.16 29.73 0.84
N PHE A 246 -30.07 30.96 1.37
CA PHE A 246 -30.38 32.23 0.67
C PHE A 246 -29.11 33.03 0.39
#